data_AF-A0A1V5PR76-F1
#
_entry.id   AF-A0A1V5PR76-F1
#
_cell.length_a   1.000
_cell.length_b   1.000
_cell.length_c   1.000
_cell.angle_alpha   90.00
_cell.angle_beta   90.00
_cell.angle_gamma   90.00
#
_symmetry.space_group_name_H-M   'P 1'
#
loop_
_entity.id
_entity.type
_entity.pdbx_description
1 polymer ?
#
loop_
_entity_poly.entity_id
_entity_poly.type
_entity_poly.pdbx_seq_one_letter_code
_entity_poly.pdbx_strand_id
1 'polypeptide(L)'
;MKKIFLVTFFILISFLVALAGEEQIFLYVDAPRVKQLEPNIPVVNCPDDDILPRNWRMSAEEFKVKEGDIIPSRTGLDNLNISGSGSFSTGQFAKMRNALEGKKVIVVDLRQESHIILNNMCISWYNAYNNVNDGKNLSEVLKIEDQLLEEIKEQKEVFIDLVTDRPVLSDSSTWTILKIPVQVESIMTEEELLNTYNYGYLRIPVTDHRGPHAEHVDAFIDFYRNLSSDTWLHFHCKAGIGRTTTFMVIYDMMRNYDKVSAEDIIRRQHILGGLDLMETEYKDPLKKAWAEDRKKFVFDFYEYCRQKGPDYKMSWSEWIILKSPEDR
;
A
#
# COMPACT_ATOMS: atom_id res chain seq x y z
N MET A 1 -54.22 -12.84 -20.68
CA MET A 1 -53.02 -13.34 -19.97
C MET A 1 -51.86 -12.41 -20.30
N LYS A 2 -51.62 -11.38 -19.47
CA LYS A 2 -50.51 -10.44 -19.62
C LYS A 2 -49.36 -10.94 -18.75
N LYS A 3 -48.21 -11.23 -19.36
CA LYS A 3 -46.96 -11.52 -18.65
C LYS A 3 -46.47 -10.22 -18.02
N ILE A 4 -46.45 -10.17 -16.70
CA ILE A 4 -45.83 -9.09 -15.93
C ILE A 4 -44.32 -9.39 -15.93
N PHE A 5 -43.55 -8.51 -16.58
CA PHE A 5 -42.09 -8.47 -16.47
C PHE A 5 -41.78 -7.93 -15.07
N LEU A 6 -41.27 -8.79 -14.18
CA LEU A 6 -40.73 -8.36 -12.90
C LEU A 6 -39.35 -7.76 -13.20
N VAL A 7 -39.30 -6.43 -13.29
CA VAL A 7 -38.04 -5.68 -13.31
C VAL A 7 -37.52 -5.70 -11.88
N THR A 8 -36.56 -6.58 -11.60
CA THR A 8 -35.85 -6.61 -10.32
C THR A 8 -34.96 -5.37 -10.25
N PHE A 9 -35.43 -4.36 -9.52
CA PHE A 9 -34.68 -3.15 -9.20
C PHE A 9 -33.69 -3.53 -8.08
N PHE A 10 -32.44 -3.84 -8.43
CA PHE A 10 -31.37 -4.00 -7.43
C PHE A 10 -30.96 -2.60 -6.97
N ILE A 11 -31.56 -2.17 -5.86
CA ILE A 11 -31.06 -1.06 -5.07
C ILE A 11 -29.78 -1.56 -4.40
N LEU A 12 -28.69 -0.86 -4.71
CA LEU A 12 -27.51 -0.57 -3.89
C LEU A 12 -27.52 -1.23 -2.50
N ILE A 13 -26.35 -1.70 -2.06
CA ILE A 13 -26.00 -1.64 -0.64
C ILE A 13 -25.95 -0.16 -0.24
N SER A 14 -27.14 0.35 0.04
CA SER A 14 -27.47 1.43 0.94
C SER A 14 -28.60 0.82 1.76
N PHE A 15 -28.27 0.33 2.95
CA PHE A 15 -29.07 -0.41 3.93
C PHE A 15 -29.12 -1.94 3.81
N LEU A 16 -28.20 -2.58 4.54
CA LEU A 16 -28.48 -3.83 5.24
C LEU A 16 -28.04 -3.68 6.72
N VAL A 17 -29.05 -3.57 7.59
CA VAL A 17 -29.05 -3.69 9.06
C VAL A 17 -28.62 -2.48 9.91
N ALA A 18 -29.61 -1.67 10.28
CA ALA A 18 -29.50 -0.70 11.37
C ALA A 18 -29.39 -1.40 12.74
N LEU A 19 -28.17 -1.58 13.25
CA LEU A 19 -27.84 -1.77 14.66
C LEU A 19 -26.52 -1.04 14.95
N ALA A 20 -26.60 0.07 15.71
CA ALA A 20 -25.48 0.84 16.28
C ALA A 20 -24.18 0.98 15.44
N GLY A 21 -24.05 2.10 14.71
CA GLY A 21 -22.75 2.71 14.42
C GLY A 21 -21.87 2.06 13.34
N GLU A 22 -22.42 1.61 12.22
CA GLU A 22 -21.60 1.17 11.08
C GLU A 22 -20.89 2.35 10.41
N GLU A 23 -19.57 2.20 10.27
CA GLU A 23 -18.67 3.20 9.68
C GLU A 23 -18.89 3.30 8.16
N GLN A 24 -18.95 4.52 7.62
CA GLN A 24 -19.20 4.73 6.20
C GLN A 24 -18.03 4.25 5.33
N ILE A 25 -18.32 3.39 4.35
CA ILE A 25 -17.36 2.89 3.36
C ILE A 25 -17.55 3.63 2.04
N PHE A 26 -16.43 4.00 1.42
CA PHE A 26 -16.36 4.72 0.15
C PHE A 26 -15.63 3.90 -0.91
N LEU A 27 -16.04 4.03 -2.16
CA LEU A 27 -15.33 3.47 -3.32
C LEU A 27 -14.45 4.53 -3.97
N TYR A 28 -13.14 4.50 -3.70
CA TYR A 28 -12.20 5.57 -4.09
C TYR A 28 -11.36 5.22 -5.30
N VAL A 29 -10.98 6.21 -6.09
CA VAL A 29 -9.90 6.07 -7.09
C VAL A 29 -8.56 6.41 -6.46
N ASP A 30 -7.72 5.39 -6.27
CA ASP A 30 -6.35 5.58 -5.78
C ASP A 30 -5.37 5.98 -6.87
N ALA A 31 -5.59 5.47 -8.08
CA ALA A 31 -4.72 5.70 -9.22
C ALA A 31 -5.49 5.62 -10.57
N PRO A 32 -5.21 6.50 -11.54
CA PRO A 32 -4.31 7.65 -11.42
C PRO A 32 -4.91 8.70 -10.47
N ARG A 33 -4.08 9.59 -9.93
CA ARG A 33 -4.55 10.60 -8.97
C ARG A 33 -5.28 11.71 -9.71
N VAL A 34 -6.60 11.59 -9.77
CA VAL A 34 -7.44 12.59 -10.42
C VAL A 34 -7.65 13.78 -9.51
N LYS A 35 -7.33 14.98 -9.99
CA LYS A 35 -7.59 16.22 -9.23
C LYS A 35 -9.00 16.76 -9.47
N GLN A 36 -9.60 16.43 -10.61
CA GLN A 36 -10.93 16.89 -11.02
C GLN A 36 -11.61 15.81 -11.88
N LEU A 37 -12.78 15.32 -11.44
CA LEU A 37 -13.71 14.58 -12.29
C LEU A 37 -14.96 15.43 -12.45
N GLU A 38 -15.47 15.53 -13.68
CA GLU A 38 -16.73 16.23 -13.92
C GLU A 38 -17.92 15.38 -13.44
N PRO A 39 -18.76 15.86 -12.51
CA PRO A 39 -19.80 15.03 -11.87
C PRO A 39 -20.87 14.46 -12.80
N ASN A 40 -21.06 15.11 -13.96
CA ASN A 40 -22.14 14.78 -14.89
C ASN A 40 -21.66 14.02 -16.13
N ILE A 41 -20.38 13.65 -16.19
CA ILE A 41 -19.81 12.91 -17.32
C ILE A 41 -19.39 11.53 -16.82
N PRO A 42 -19.99 10.44 -17.34
CA PRO A 42 -19.55 9.09 -17.02
C PRO A 42 -18.06 8.92 -17.34
N VAL A 43 -17.29 8.51 -16.35
CA VAL A 43 -15.86 8.25 -16.54
C VAL A 43 -15.73 6.85 -17.12
N VAL A 44 -15.32 6.80 -18.39
CA VAL A 44 -14.99 5.53 -19.05
C VAL A 44 -13.52 5.19 -18.80
N ASN A 45 -12.64 6.19 -18.88
CA ASN A 45 -11.21 6.11 -18.56
C ASN A 45 -10.76 7.39 -17.84
N CYS A 46 -9.97 7.25 -16.78
CA CYS A 46 -9.45 8.39 -16.03
C CYS A 46 -8.26 9.05 -16.72
N PRO A 47 -8.22 10.40 -16.84
CA PRO A 47 -7.04 11.10 -17.33
C PRO A 47 -5.86 11.01 -16.32
N ASP A 48 -4.62 11.22 -16.79
CA ASP A 48 -3.35 11.19 -16.03
C ASP A 48 -2.78 9.79 -15.70
N ASP A 49 -3.00 8.79 -16.54
CA ASP A 49 -2.43 7.44 -16.40
C ASP A 49 -1.05 7.26 -17.08
N ASP A 50 -0.58 8.19 -17.92
CA ASP A 50 0.68 8.07 -18.67
C ASP A 50 1.92 8.64 -17.94
N ILE A 51 2.00 8.50 -16.62
CA ILE A 51 3.14 8.92 -15.80
C ILE A 51 3.59 7.82 -14.84
N LEU A 52 4.76 7.94 -14.20
CA LEU A 52 5.10 7.03 -13.10
C LEU A 52 4.13 7.21 -11.92
N PRO A 53 3.87 6.16 -11.13
CA PRO A 53 3.01 6.27 -9.97
C PRO A 53 3.59 7.29 -8.96
N ARG A 54 2.72 7.91 -8.17
CA ARG A 54 3.15 8.93 -7.19
C ARG A 54 4.22 8.38 -6.24
N ASN A 55 5.11 9.25 -5.79
CA ASN A 55 6.20 8.89 -4.87
C ASN A 55 7.07 7.73 -5.39
N TRP A 56 7.19 7.58 -6.71
CA TRP A 56 8.17 6.69 -7.32
C TRP A 56 9.58 7.06 -6.87
N ARG A 57 10.35 6.06 -6.45
CA ARG A 57 11.80 6.15 -6.20
C ARG A 57 12.47 4.79 -6.33
N MET A 58 13.75 4.80 -6.69
CA MET A 58 14.59 3.60 -6.78
C MET A 58 15.82 3.73 -5.89
N SER A 59 16.30 2.60 -5.37
CA SER A 59 17.56 2.53 -4.61
C SER A 59 18.77 3.03 -5.40
N ALA A 60 18.77 2.83 -6.72
CA ALA A 60 19.84 3.30 -7.61
C ALA A 60 19.79 4.82 -7.93
N GLU A 61 18.78 5.56 -7.46
CA GLU A 61 18.74 7.01 -7.67
C GLU A 61 19.83 7.74 -6.87
N GLU A 62 20.25 8.88 -7.41
CA GLU A 62 21.09 9.82 -6.68
C GLU A 62 20.33 10.43 -5.50
N PHE A 63 21.07 10.77 -4.45
CA PHE A 63 20.49 11.42 -3.29
C PHE A 63 20.06 12.85 -3.59
N LYS A 64 18.82 13.18 -3.21
CA LYS A 64 18.26 14.53 -3.32
C LYS A 64 18.65 15.35 -2.09
N VAL A 65 19.91 15.78 -2.03
CA VAL A 65 20.48 16.53 -0.88
C VAL A 65 20.51 18.04 -1.10
N LYS A 66 20.40 18.79 -0.02
CA LYS A 66 20.64 20.24 0.07
C LYS A 66 21.96 20.52 0.77
N GLU A 67 22.46 21.75 0.60
CA GLU A 67 23.67 22.20 1.30
C GLU A 67 23.48 22.10 2.83
N GLY A 68 24.41 21.43 3.51
CA GLY A 68 24.36 21.19 4.95
C GLY A 68 23.70 19.87 5.38
N ASP A 69 23.11 19.11 4.45
CA ASP A 69 22.55 17.79 4.78
C ASP A 69 23.65 16.79 5.18
N ILE A 70 23.36 15.97 6.19
CA ILE A 70 24.21 14.84 6.55
C ILE A 70 23.98 13.73 5.52
N ILE A 71 24.98 13.46 4.69
CA ILE A 71 24.89 12.45 3.63
C ILE A 71 25.12 11.05 4.26
N PRO A 72 24.13 10.14 4.22
CA PRO A 72 24.28 8.79 4.74
C PRO A 72 25.12 7.90 3.80
N SER A 73 25.61 6.78 4.31
CA SER A 73 26.33 5.79 3.50
C SER A 73 25.48 5.20 2.37
N ARG A 74 26.07 5.14 1.16
CA ARG A 74 25.52 4.41 0.00
C ARG A 74 25.94 2.94 -0.07
N THR A 75 26.74 2.45 0.88
CA THR A 75 27.22 1.06 0.87
C THR A 75 26.05 0.08 0.71
N GLY A 76 26.13 -0.76 -0.32
CA GLY A 76 25.12 -1.77 -0.65
C GLY A 76 23.81 -1.25 -1.27
N LEU A 77 23.61 0.07 -1.37
CA LEU A 77 22.36 0.66 -1.85
C LEU A 77 22.16 0.47 -3.36
N ASP A 78 23.22 0.68 -4.16
CA ASP A 78 23.12 0.61 -5.63
C ASP A 78 22.78 -0.82 -6.14
N ASN A 79 23.08 -1.84 -5.35
CA ASN A 79 22.79 -3.25 -5.62
C ASN A 79 21.63 -3.79 -4.76
N LEU A 80 20.86 -2.90 -4.12
CA LEU A 80 19.74 -3.30 -3.27
C LEU A 80 18.56 -3.81 -4.11
N ASN A 81 18.46 -3.41 -5.38
CA ASN A 81 17.42 -3.87 -6.32
C ASN A 81 16.00 -3.61 -5.82
N ILE A 82 15.75 -2.43 -5.26
CA ILE A 82 14.40 -2.04 -4.83
C ILE A 82 13.94 -0.72 -5.42
N SER A 83 12.62 -0.61 -5.53
CA SER A 83 11.89 0.62 -5.81
C SER A 83 10.63 0.68 -4.95
N GLY A 84 9.99 1.84 -4.88
CA GLY A 84 8.63 1.90 -4.37
C GLY A 84 7.83 3.09 -4.87
N SER A 85 6.51 2.99 -4.74
CA SER A 85 5.57 4.06 -5.11
C SER A 85 4.22 3.93 -4.38
N GLY A 86 3.28 4.82 -4.69
CA GLY A 86 1.86 4.60 -4.38
C GLY A 86 1.21 3.61 -5.35
N SER A 87 -0.11 3.40 -5.17
CA SER A 87 -0.94 2.62 -6.11
C SER A 87 -0.82 3.16 -7.52
N PHE A 88 -1.07 2.28 -8.49
CA PHE A 88 -0.88 2.55 -9.90
C PHE A 88 -2.07 2.10 -10.74
N SER A 89 -2.41 2.88 -11.76
CA SER A 89 -3.29 2.46 -12.84
C SER A 89 -2.58 1.52 -13.80
N THR A 90 -3.31 0.95 -14.77
CA THR A 90 -2.71 0.15 -15.85
C THR A 90 -1.71 0.96 -16.69
N GLY A 91 -2.00 2.24 -16.97
CA GLY A 91 -1.08 3.17 -17.64
C GLY A 91 0.17 3.46 -16.82
N GLN A 92 0.02 3.71 -15.51
CA GLN A 92 1.16 3.98 -14.63
C GLN A 92 2.01 2.73 -14.44
N PHE A 93 1.38 1.55 -14.42
CA PHE A 93 2.07 0.27 -14.48
C PHE A 93 2.87 0.12 -15.78
N ALA A 94 2.35 0.54 -16.93
CA ALA A 94 3.12 0.54 -18.17
C ALA A 94 4.37 1.44 -18.09
N LYS A 95 4.29 2.61 -17.46
CA LYS A 95 5.48 3.45 -17.19
C LYS A 95 6.46 2.78 -16.23
N MET A 96 5.96 2.13 -15.19
CA MET A 96 6.79 1.34 -14.26
C MET A 96 7.53 0.21 -14.99
N ARG A 97 6.87 -0.52 -15.90
CA ARG A 97 7.50 -1.56 -16.70
C ARG A 97 8.66 -1.04 -17.54
N ASN A 98 8.49 0.13 -18.17
CA ASN A 98 9.57 0.76 -18.93
C ASN A 98 10.75 1.16 -18.03
N ALA A 99 10.48 1.74 -16.85
CA ALA A 99 11.55 2.10 -15.90
C ALA A 99 12.29 0.88 -15.34
N LEU A 100 11.61 -0.26 -15.24
CA LEU A 100 12.16 -1.52 -14.74
C LEU A 100 12.53 -2.52 -15.84
N GLU A 101 12.67 -2.06 -17.09
CA GLU A 101 12.98 -2.93 -18.23
C GLU A 101 14.24 -3.79 -17.95
N GLY A 102 14.17 -5.05 -18.36
CA GLY A 102 15.23 -6.05 -18.19
C GLY A 102 15.38 -6.64 -16.78
N LYS A 103 14.54 -6.25 -15.81
CA LYS A 103 14.62 -6.72 -14.42
C LYS A 103 13.60 -7.82 -14.15
N LYS A 104 13.98 -8.80 -13.33
CA LYS A 104 13.05 -9.79 -12.77
C LYS A 104 12.35 -9.17 -11.56
N VAL A 105 11.14 -8.66 -11.76
CA VAL A 105 10.43 -7.87 -10.74
C VAL A 105 9.39 -8.71 -10.00
N ILE A 106 9.36 -8.57 -8.67
CA ILE A 106 8.22 -8.94 -7.82
C ILE A 106 7.64 -7.66 -7.25
N VAL A 107 6.34 -7.45 -7.46
CA VAL A 107 5.57 -6.38 -6.81
C VAL A 107 5.14 -6.87 -5.43
N VAL A 108 5.50 -6.11 -4.41
CA VAL A 108 5.13 -6.34 -3.02
C VAL A 108 4.04 -5.35 -2.65
N ASP A 109 2.81 -5.85 -2.65
CA ASP A 109 1.61 -5.11 -2.28
C ASP A 109 1.42 -5.15 -0.77
N LEU A 110 1.53 -3.98 -0.14
CA LEU A 110 1.47 -3.82 1.31
C LEU A 110 0.07 -3.45 1.83
N ARG A 111 -0.97 -3.61 1.01
CA ARG A 111 -2.30 -3.05 1.29
C ARG A 111 -3.23 -4.05 1.95
N GLN A 112 -3.76 -3.73 3.14
CA GLN A 112 -4.82 -4.52 3.75
C GLN A 112 -6.19 -4.19 3.18
N GLU A 113 -6.40 -2.92 2.80
CA GLU A 113 -7.64 -2.48 2.18
C GLU A 113 -7.88 -3.22 0.86
N SER A 114 -9.11 -3.67 0.65
CA SER A 114 -9.51 -4.32 -0.59
C SER A 114 -9.41 -3.32 -1.73
N HIS A 115 -8.79 -3.75 -2.83
CA HIS A 115 -8.61 -2.92 -4.00
C HIS A 115 -8.51 -3.76 -5.27
N ILE A 116 -8.92 -3.17 -6.39
CA ILE A 116 -8.95 -3.83 -7.70
C ILE A 116 -8.62 -2.83 -8.80
N ILE A 117 -8.48 -3.34 -10.02
CA ILE A 117 -8.43 -2.53 -11.24
C ILE A 117 -9.80 -2.52 -11.89
N LEU A 118 -10.43 -1.35 -11.97
CA LEU A 118 -11.69 -1.11 -12.69
C LEU A 118 -11.41 -0.24 -13.91
N ASN A 119 -11.71 -0.76 -15.09
CA ASN A 119 -11.29 -0.27 -16.39
C ASN A 119 -9.76 -0.16 -16.45
N ASN A 120 -9.24 1.03 -16.16
CA ASN A 120 -7.81 1.31 -16.04
C ASN A 120 -7.43 1.88 -14.67
N MET A 121 -8.38 2.08 -13.76
CA MET A 121 -8.18 2.73 -12.47
C MET A 121 -7.93 1.71 -11.36
N CYS A 122 -6.96 1.97 -10.49
CA CYS A 122 -6.91 1.30 -9.20
C CYS A 122 -7.94 1.94 -8.28
N ILE A 123 -8.91 1.15 -7.82
CA ILE A 123 -9.92 1.58 -6.86
C ILE A 123 -9.83 0.80 -5.56
N SER A 124 -10.28 1.39 -4.45
CA SER A 124 -10.27 0.74 -3.13
C SER A 124 -11.50 1.06 -2.32
N TRP A 125 -11.91 0.11 -1.47
CA TRP A 125 -12.90 0.34 -0.42
C TRP A 125 -12.22 0.88 0.82
N TYR A 126 -12.58 2.09 1.25
CA TYR A 126 -11.96 2.74 2.39
C TYR A 126 -12.98 3.46 3.27
N ASN A 127 -12.72 3.49 4.57
CA ASN A 127 -13.42 4.30 5.57
C ASN A 127 -12.52 5.48 6.00
N ALA A 128 -12.92 6.23 7.04
CA ALA A 128 -12.20 7.42 7.51
C ALA A 128 -10.70 7.17 7.77
N TYR A 129 -10.37 5.99 8.30
CA TYR A 129 -9.01 5.59 8.68
C TYR A 129 -8.33 4.60 7.71
N ASN A 130 -8.98 4.25 6.59
CA ASN A 130 -8.52 3.24 5.64
C ASN A 130 -8.17 1.89 6.30
N ASN A 131 -9.03 1.43 7.22
CA ASN A 131 -8.85 0.22 8.04
C ASN A 131 -10.08 -0.69 8.02
N VAL A 132 -10.84 -0.71 6.90
CA VAL A 132 -12.04 -1.56 6.71
C VAL A 132 -11.76 -3.05 7.00
N ASN A 133 -10.54 -3.48 6.72
CA ASN A 133 -10.06 -4.84 6.92
C ASN A 133 -9.19 -5.02 8.17
N ASP A 134 -9.21 -4.06 9.12
CA ASP A 134 -8.45 -4.19 10.38
C ASP A 134 -8.80 -5.50 11.11
N GLY A 135 -7.77 -6.15 11.65
CA GLY A 135 -7.88 -7.45 12.32
C GLY A 135 -8.09 -8.67 11.42
N LYS A 136 -8.15 -8.51 10.08
CA LYS A 136 -8.29 -9.63 9.14
C LYS A 136 -6.94 -10.13 8.63
N ASN A 137 -6.81 -11.44 8.49
CA ASN A 137 -5.64 -12.07 7.89
C ASN A 137 -5.69 -12.05 6.36
N LEU A 138 -4.61 -12.47 5.69
CA LEU A 138 -4.51 -12.48 4.23
C LEU A 138 -5.65 -13.24 3.54
N SER A 139 -6.00 -14.45 4.01
CA SER A 139 -7.05 -15.26 3.38
C SER A 139 -8.42 -14.59 3.49
N GLU A 140 -8.70 -13.90 4.59
CA GLU A 140 -9.94 -13.17 4.78
C GLU A 140 -9.99 -11.92 3.89
N VAL A 141 -8.88 -11.18 3.79
CA VAL A 141 -8.75 -10.00 2.92
C VAL A 141 -8.97 -10.38 1.46
N LEU A 142 -8.31 -11.43 0.98
CA LEU A 142 -8.46 -11.90 -0.41
C LEU A 142 -9.89 -12.35 -0.70
N LYS A 143 -10.51 -13.10 0.23
CA LYS A 143 -11.91 -13.52 0.07
C LYS A 143 -12.88 -12.34 -0.02
N ILE A 144 -12.66 -11.29 0.77
CA ILE A 144 -13.47 -10.06 0.70
C ILE A 144 -13.23 -9.33 -0.63
N GLU A 145 -11.97 -9.21 -1.05
CA GLU A 145 -11.61 -8.58 -2.32
C GLU A 145 -12.25 -9.30 -3.52
N ASP A 146 -12.23 -10.65 -3.53
CA ASP A 146 -12.88 -11.48 -4.56
C ASP A 146 -14.40 -11.27 -4.58
N GLN A 147 -15.04 -11.20 -3.41
CA GLN A 147 -16.48 -10.94 -3.32
C GLN A 147 -16.84 -9.57 -3.88
N LEU A 148 -16.08 -8.53 -3.51
CA LEU A 148 -16.29 -7.16 -4.00
C LEU A 148 -16.04 -7.06 -5.51
N LEU A 149 -15.07 -7.81 -6.04
CA LEU A 149 -14.81 -7.90 -7.48
C LEU A 149 -16.01 -8.50 -8.22
N GLU A 150 -16.51 -9.66 -7.77
CA GLU A 150 -17.66 -10.30 -8.42
C GLU A 150 -18.93 -9.42 -8.31
N GLU A 151 -19.13 -8.71 -7.20
CA GLU A 151 -20.22 -7.74 -7.06
C GLU A 151 -20.17 -6.63 -8.10
N ILE A 152 -19.00 -6.00 -8.32
CA ILE A 152 -18.86 -4.95 -9.35
C ILE A 152 -19.06 -5.53 -10.76
N LYS A 153 -18.54 -6.74 -11.00
CA LYS A 153 -18.61 -7.40 -12.31
C LYS A 153 -20.04 -7.70 -12.77
N GLU A 154 -20.97 -7.90 -11.84
CA GLU A 154 -22.40 -8.06 -12.15
C GLU A 154 -23.09 -6.73 -12.50
N GLN A 155 -22.48 -5.59 -12.18
CA GLN A 155 -23.03 -4.26 -12.48
C GLN A 155 -22.59 -3.77 -13.85
N LYS A 156 -23.48 -3.04 -14.53
CA LYS A 156 -23.11 -2.27 -15.74
C LYS A 156 -22.50 -0.92 -15.41
N GLU A 157 -22.90 -0.34 -14.28
CA GLU A 157 -22.47 0.96 -13.81
C GLU A 157 -22.28 0.92 -12.30
N VAL A 158 -21.23 1.55 -11.81
CA VAL A 158 -20.96 1.76 -10.39
C VAL A 158 -20.70 3.24 -10.13
N PHE A 159 -20.82 3.67 -8.86
CA PHE A 159 -20.51 5.03 -8.46
C PHE A 159 -19.22 5.04 -7.64
N ILE A 160 -18.23 5.80 -8.11
CA ILE A 160 -17.03 6.10 -7.31
C ILE A 160 -17.30 7.37 -6.48
N ASP A 161 -16.74 7.40 -5.28
CA ASP A 161 -16.85 8.51 -4.33
C ASP A 161 -15.63 9.43 -4.46
N LEU A 162 -15.81 10.55 -5.16
CA LEU A 162 -14.82 11.62 -5.20
C LEU A 162 -15.00 12.51 -3.97
N VAL A 163 -14.07 12.38 -3.01
CA VAL A 163 -14.06 13.26 -1.83
C VAL A 163 -13.39 14.59 -2.16
N THR A 164 -14.19 15.66 -2.20
CA THR A 164 -13.74 17.01 -2.55
C THR A 164 -13.34 17.85 -1.34
N ASP A 165 -13.87 17.53 -0.15
CA ASP A 165 -13.50 18.20 1.10
C ASP A 165 -13.51 17.21 2.28
N ARG A 166 -12.55 17.37 3.20
CA ARG A 166 -12.35 16.54 4.41
C ARG A 166 -12.04 17.44 5.61
N PRO A 167 -13.03 18.17 6.16
CA PRO A 167 -12.82 19.10 7.25
C PRO A 167 -12.29 18.40 8.51
N VAL A 168 -12.84 17.22 8.81
CA VAL A 168 -12.45 16.38 9.94
C VAL A 168 -12.05 15.00 9.42
N LEU A 169 -10.76 14.67 9.47
CA LEU A 169 -10.24 13.40 8.94
C LEU A 169 -10.85 12.18 9.63
N SER A 170 -11.14 12.28 10.92
CA SER A 170 -11.67 11.20 11.76
C SER A 170 -13.18 11.00 11.67
N ASP A 171 -13.89 11.91 10.98
CA ASP A 171 -15.36 11.92 10.93
C ASP A 171 -15.81 12.09 9.48
N SER A 172 -16.09 10.95 8.83
CA SER A 172 -16.48 10.93 7.43
C SER A 172 -17.86 11.55 7.17
N SER A 173 -18.68 11.75 8.21
CA SER A 173 -19.96 12.46 8.08
C SER A 173 -19.77 13.94 7.72
N THR A 174 -18.58 14.50 7.99
CA THR A 174 -18.22 15.88 7.64
C THR A 174 -17.70 16.02 6.21
N TRP A 175 -17.48 14.92 5.50
CA TRP A 175 -16.83 14.94 4.19
C TRP A 175 -17.82 15.34 3.10
N THR A 176 -17.35 16.14 2.14
CA THR A 176 -18.12 16.42 0.93
C THR A 176 -17.74 15.42 -0.16
N ILE A 177 -18.73 14.71 -0.67
CA ILE A 177 -18.54 13.60 -1.62
C ILE A 177 -19.38 13.85 -2.86
N LEU A 178 -18.75 13.71 -4.02
CA LEU A 178 -19.41 13.66 -5.31
C LEU A 178 -19.40 12.22 -5.81
N LYS A 179 -20.58 11.70 -6.14
CA LYS A 179 -20.72 10.37 -6.75
C LYS A 179 -20.55 10.50 -8.26
N ILE A 180 -19.52 9.86 -8.79
CA ILE A 180 -19.22 9.88 -10.23
C ILE A 180 -19.62 8.54 -10.83
N PRO A 181 -20.52 8.50 -11.82
CA PRO A 181 -20.87 7.25 -12.49
C PRO A 181 -19.70 6.74 -13.34
N VAL A 182 -19.46 5.44 -13.27
CA VAL A 182 -18.43 4.70 -14.02
C VAL A 182 -19.07 3.49 -14.67
N GLN A 183 -18.97 3.40 -15.99
CA GLN A 183 -19.40 2.22 -16.72
C GLN A 183 -18.36 1.11 -16.54
N VAL A 184 -18.80 -0.10 -16.18
CA VAL A 184 -17.91 -1.24 -15.95
C VAL A 184 -17.60 -1.89 -17.29
N GLU A 185 -16.38 -1.68 -17.79
CA GLU A 185 -15.90 -2.25 -19.07
C GLU A 185 -14.92 -3.40 -18.86
N SER A 186 -14.02 -3.26 -17.89
CA SER A 186 -13.10 -4.33 -17.48
C SER A 186 -12.86 -4.29 -15.99
N ILE A 187 -12.59 -5.44 -15.40
CA ILE A 187 -12.31 -5.57 -13.97
C ILE A 187 -11.32 -6.72 -13.77
N MET A 188 -10.35 -6.52 -12.89
CA MET A 188 -9.36 -7.53 -12.54
C MET A 188 -8.73 -7.22 -11.18
N THR A 189 -8.13 -8.22 -10.55
CA THR A 189 -7.27 -8.01 -9.38
C THR A 189 -5.94 -7.40 -9.80
N GLU A 190 -5.19 -6.86 -8.85
CA GLU A 190 -3.83 -6.39 -9.12
C GLU A 190 -2.91 -7.57 -9.55
N GLU A 191 -3.08 -8.74 -8.93
CA GLU A 191 -2.35 -9.96 -9.29
C GLU A 191 -2.60 -10.37 -10.74
N GLU A 192 -3.84 -10.34 -11.21
CA GLU A 192 -4.20 -10.64 -12.59
C GLU A 192 -3.54 -9.66 -13.59
N LEU A 193 -3.53 -8.36 -13.25
CA LEU A 193 -2.82 -7.35 -14.04
C LEU A 193 -1.33 -7.67 -14.14
N LEU A 194 -0.68 -7.98 -13.02
CA LEU A 194 0.76 -8.24 -12.97
C LEU A 194 1.14 -9.54 -13.71
N ASN A 195 0.36 -10.60 -13.52
CA ASN A 195 0.55 -11.89 -14.16
C ASN A 195 0.45 -11.79 -15.69
N THR A 196 -0.40 -10.90 -16.22
CA THR A 196 -0.50 -10.63 -17.67
C THR A 196 0.83 -10.22 -18.30
N TYR A 197 1.76 -9.67 -17.50
CA TYR A 197 3.08 -9.21 -17.95
C TYR A 197 4.25 -9.98 -17.34
N ASN A 198 4.00 -11.16 -16.74
CA ASN A 198 5.01 -12.01 -16.08
C ASN A 198 5.75 -11.32 -14.92
N TYR A 199 5.09 -10.41 -14.21
CA TYR A 199 5.60 -9.88 -12.94
C TYR A 199 5.24 -10.84 -11.82
N GLY A 200 6.15 -11.04 -10.85
CA GLY A 200 5.78 -11.73 -9.62
C GLY A 200 4.94 -10.83 -8.72
N TYR A 201 4.15 -11.45 -7.85
CA TYR A 201 3.27 -10.75 -6.90
C TYR A 201 3.40 -11.35 -5.50
N LEU A 202 3.42 -10.48 -4.49
CA LEU A 202 3.37 -10.84 -3.08
C LEU A 202 2.45 -9.86 -2.36
N ARG A 203 1.40 -10.37 -1.73
CA ARG A 203 0.50 -9.58 -0.86
C ARG A 203 0.88 -9.73 0.61
N ILE A 204 1.15 -8.61 1.28
CA ILE A 204 1.33 -8.52 2.74
C ILE A 204 0.34 -7.47 3.27
N PRO A 205 -0.78 -7.87 3.89
CA PRO A 205 -1.93 -7.01 4.11
C PRO A 205 -1.75 -6.10 5.34
N VAL A 206 -0.89 -5.09 5.25
CA VAL A 206 -0.59 -4.17 6.35
C VAL A 206 -1.63 -3.05 6.42
N THR A 207 -2.27 -2.92 7.59
CA THR A 207 -3.24 -1.85 7.89
C THR A 207 -2.63 -0.47 7.67
N ASP A 208 -3.40 0.46 7.11
CA ASP A 208 -2.89 1.80 6.86
C ASP A 208 -2.55 2.55 8.17
N HIS A 209 -1.65 3.52 8.06
CA HIS A 209 -1.13 4.35 9.16
C HIS A 209 -0.36 3.64 10.29
N ARG A 210 -0.54 2.34 10.50
CA ARG A 210 0.12 1.56 11.56
C ARG A 210 1.46 0.97 11.11
N GLY A 211 2.20 0.37 12.05
CA GLY A 211 3.33 -0.49 11.74
C GLY A 211 2.87 -1.91 11.35
N PRO A 212 3.71 -2.73 10.71
CA PRO A 212 3.38 -4.13 10.44
C PRO A 212 3.26 -4.92 11.75
N HIS A 213 2.24 -5.77 11.86
CA HIS A 213 2.15 -6.78 12.91
C HIS A 213 3.19 -7.89 12.70
N ALA A 214 3.48 -8.66 13.75
CA ALA A 214 4.54 -9.67 13.72
C ALA A 214 4.36 -10.70 12.59
N GLU A 215 3.12 -11.12 12.32
CA GLU A 215 2.79 -12.05 11.22
C GLU A 215 3.13 -11.50 9.83
N HIS A 216 2.99 -10.18 9.61
CA HIS A 216 3.37 -9.55 8.35
C HIS A 216 4.89 -9.56 8.16
N VAL A 217 5.62 -9.35 9.26
CA VAL A 217 7.09 -9.36 9.26
C VAL A 217 7.62 -10.78 9.06
N ASP A 218 7.03 -11.76 9.74
CA ASP A 218 7.38 -13.18 9.56
C ASP A 218 7.15 -13.63 8.11
N ALA A 219 5.98 -13.32 7.54
CA ALA A 219 5.68 -13.63 6.14
C ALA A 219 6.70 -12.99 5.18
N PHE A 220 7.13 -11.76 5.45
CA PHE A 220 8.16 -11.09 4.65
C PHE A 220 9.54 -11.73 4.78
N ILE A 221 9.92 -12.15 5.99
CA ILE A 221 11.19 -12.85 6.24
C ILE A 221 11.20 -14.19 5.53
N ASP A 222 10.12 -14.96 5.61
CA ASP A 222 10.02 -16.26 4.93
C ASP A 222 10.07 -16.11 3.41
N PHE A 223 9.44 -15.07 2.86
CA PHE A 223 9.61 -14.70 1.46
C PHE A 223 11.07 -14.35 1.14
N TYR A 224 11.69 -13.49 1.95
CA TYR A 224 13.07 -13.03 1.75
C TYR A 224 14.07 -14.18 1.74
N ARG A 225 13.93 -15.17 2.63
CA ARG A 225 14.83 -16.34 2.73
C ARG A 225 14.87 -17.18 1.44
N ASN A 226 13.82 -17.11 0.63
CA ASN A 226 13.71 -17.81 -0.64
C ASN A 226 13.94 -16.90 -1.87
N LEU A 227 14.28 -15.63 -1.65
CA LEU A 227 14.44 -14.64 -2.71
C LEU A 227 15.79 -14.78 -3.42
N SER A 228 15.77 -14.84 -4.76
CA SER A 228 17.01 -14.85 -5.54
C SER A 228 17.68 -13.46 -5.52
N SER A 229 19.00 -13.43 -5.47
CA SER A 229 19.78 -12.20 -5.28
C SER A 229 19.64 -11.16 -6.40
N ASP A 230 19.22 -11.60 -7.59
CA ASP A 230 18.98 -10.81 -8.80
C ASP A 230 17.54 -10.29 -8.93
N THR A 231 16.64 -10.68 -8.02
CA THR A 231 15.25 -10.22 -8.04
C THR A 231 15.15 -8.76 -7.61
N TRP A 232 14.38 -7.99 -8.37
CA TRP A 232 13.99 -6.63 -8.04
C TRP A 232 12.67 -6.60 -7.28
N LEU A 233 12.62 -5.91 -6.14
CA LEU A 233 11.37 -5.73 -5.40
C LEU A 233 10.79 -4.33 -5.65
N HIS A 234 9.53 -4.26 -6.06
CA HIS A 234 8.78 -3.02 -6.10
C HIS A 234 7.76 -3.00 -4.97
N PHE A 235 8.00 -2.18 -3.94
CA PHE A 235 7.07 -2.04 -2.82
C PHE A 235 6.05 -0.94 -3.12
N HIS A 236 4.77 -1.18 -2.86
CA HIS A 236 3.79 -0.11 -2.88
C HIS A 236 2.75 -0.25 -1.77
N CYS A 237 2.07 0.86 -1.52
CA CYS A 237 0.84 0.91 -0.74
C CYS A 237 -0.06 1.95 -1.40
N LYS A 238 -1.14 2.40 -0.74
CA LYS A 238 -2.00 3.46 -1.30
C LYS A 238 -1.19 4.70 -1.74
N ALA A 239 -0.38 5.24 -0.82
CA ALA A 239 0.33 6.52 -1.04
C ALA A 239 1.81 6.39 -1.38
N GLY A 240 2.44 5.25 -1.13
CA GLY A 240 3.88 5.11 -1.30
C GLY A 240 4.71 5.72 -0.17
N ILE A 241 4.08 6.05 0.96
CA ILE A 241 4.70 6.80 2.05
C ILE A 241 5.02 5.87 3.22
N GLY A 242 4.06 5.63 4.14
CA GLY A 242 4.30 4.91 5.39
C GLY A 242 4.72 3.45 5.19
N ARG A 243 3.77 2.57 4.82
CA ARG A 243 4.00 1.13 4.63
C ARG A 243 5.16 0.86 3.66
N THR A 244 5.17 1.52 2.51
CA THR A 244 6.23 1.38 1.51
C THR A 244 7.61 1.72 2.06
N THR A 245 7.76 2.86 2.75
CA THR A 245 9.07 3.23 3.31
C THR A 245 9.49 2.27 4.40
N THR A 246 8.56 1.84 5.27
CA THR A 246 8.85 0.84 6.30
C THR A 246 9.42 -0.44 5.69
N PHE A 247 8.78 -0.98 4.64
CA PHE A 247 9.23 -2.23 4.01
C PHE A 247 10.53 -2.06 3.22
N MET A 248 10.73 -0.92 2.55
CA MET A 248 12.00 -0.60 1.92
C MET A 248 13.14 -0.51 2.95
N VAL A 249 12.89 0.11 4.11
CA VAL A 249 13.87 0.21 5.22
C VAL A 249 14.21 -1.16 5.80
N ILE A 250 13.22 -1.99 6.15
CA ILE A 250 13.52 -3.30 6.74
C ILE A 250 14.21 -4.23 5.74
N TYR A 251 13.85 -4.18 4.45
CA TYR A 251 14.57 -4.93 3.42
C TYR A 251 16.03 -4.47 3.30
N ASP A 252 16.25 -3.15 3.36
CA ASP A 252 17.58 -2.58 3.36
C ASP A 252 18.41 -3.03 4.57
N MET A 253 17.82 -3.03 5.77
CA MET A 253 18.42 -3.59 6.98
C MET A 253 18.80 -5.06 6.79
N MET A 254 17.89 -5.89 6.26
CA MET A 254 18.20 -7.32 6.03
C MET A 254 19.41 -7.53 5.11
N ARG A 255 19.66 -6.61 4.17
CA ARG A 255 20.76 -6.70 3.21
C ARG A 255 22.06 -6.06 3.69
N ASN A 256 21.98 -5.10 4.61
CA ASN A 256 23.09 -4.20 4.93
C ASN A 256 23.33 -3.94 6.42
N TYR A 257 22.66 -4.64 7.35
CA TYR A 257 22.82 -4.47 8.80
C TYR A 257 24.26 -4.64 9.31
N ASP A 258 25.09 -5.40 8.58
CA ASP A 258 26.48 -5.70 8.92
C ASP A 258 27.45 -4.60 8.44
N LYS A 259 26.97 -3.64 7.65
CA LYS A 259 27.80 -2.64 6.94
C LYS A 259 27.35 -1.20 7.16
N VAL A 260 26.07 -0.98 7.46
CA VAL A 260 25.45 0.35 7.52
C VAL A 260 24.59 0.45 8.77
N SER A 261 24.70 1.55 9.51
CA SER A 261 23.90 1.75 10.72
C SER A 261 22.41 1.90 10.42
N ALA A 262 21.57 1.66 11.43
CA ALA A 262 20.12 1.86 11.33
C ALA A 262 19.79 3.30 10.89
N GLU A 263 20.47 4.29 11.47
CA GLU A 263 20.25 5.71 11.18
C GLU A 263 20.57 6.06 9.73
N ASP A 264 21.67 5.53 9.18
CA ASP A 264 22.04 5.77 7.78
C ASP A 264 21.06 5.07 6.82
N ILE A 265 20.60 3.86 7.14
CA ILE A 265 19.58 3.16 6.36
C ILE A 265 18.25 3.92 6.37
N ILE A 266 17.80 4.39 7.54
CA ILE A 266 16.55 5.18 7.63
C ILE A 266 16.70 6.48 6.86
N ARG A 267 17.82 7.20 7.04
CA ARG A 267 18.08 8.49 6.40
C ARG A 267 18.19 8.36 4.88
N ARG A 268 18.88 7.34 4.36
CA ARG A 268 19.03 7.18 2.90
C ARG A 268 17.71 6.87 2.21
N GLN A 269 16.84 6.07 2.84
CA GLN A 269 15.50 5.80 2.31
C GLN A 269 14.62 7.07 2.35
N HIS A 270 14.76 7.91 3.37
CA HIS A 270 14.10 9.22 3.40
C HIS A 270 14.59 10.16 2.29
N ILE A 271 15.91 10.31 2.12
CA ILE A 271 16.51 11.21 1.11
C ILE A 271 16.15 10.77 -0.33
N LEU A 272 15.92 9.48 -0.56
CA LEU A 272 15.39 8.98 -1.84
C LEU A 272 13.92 9.35 -2.10
N GLY A 273 13.22 9.91 -1.12
CA GLY A 273 11.82 10.35 -1.20
C GLY A 273 10.86 9.55 -0.32
N GLY A 274 11.37 8.68 0.56
CA GLY A 274 10.57 7.99 1.56
C GLY A 274 10.13 8.88 2.72
N LEU A 275 9.27 8.34 3.58
CA LEU A 275 8.91 8.95 4.86
C LEU A 275 10.14 9.06 5.78
N ASP A 276 10.32 10.18 6.47
CA ASP A 276 11.29 10.23 7.57
C ASP A 276 10.75 9.44 8.76
N LEU A 277 11.30 8.25 9.00
CA LEU A 277 10.91 7.39 10.12
C LEU A 277 11.50 7.85 11.46
N MET A 278 12.38 8.86 11.46
CA MET A 278 12.92 9.45 12.68
C MET A 278 12.01 10.53 13.27
N GLU A 279 11.17 11.15 12.43
CA GLU A 279 10.22 12.21 12.79
C GLU A 279 9.00 11.63 13.53
N THR A 280 8.75 12.14 14.73
CA THR A 280 7.66 11.70 15.62
C THR A 280 6.85 12.88 16.19
N GLU A 281 7.24 14.13 15.89
CA GLU A 281 6.57 15.31 16.39
C GLU A 281 5.35 15.67 15.55
N TYR A 282 4.22 15.05 15.90
CA TYR A 282 2.92 15.34 15.33
C TYR A 282 2.01 16.05 16.33
N LYS A 283 1.24 17.05 15.86
CA LYS A 283 0.22 17.73 16.67
C LYS A 283 -0.94 16.82 17.05
N ASP A 284 -1.24 15.86 16.17
CA ASP A 284 -2.28 14.86 16.37
C ASP A 284 -1.71 13.73 17.25
N PRO A 285 -2.26 13.48 18.46
CA PRO A 285 -1.73 12.50 19.39
C PRO A 285 -1.71 11.07 18.82
N LEU A 286 -2.69 10.72 17.99
CA LEU A 286 -2.79 9.39 17.41
C LEU A 286 -1.70 9.18 16.36
N LYS A 287 -1.46 10.19 15.52
CA LYS A 287 -0.34 10.16 14.54
C LYS A 287 1.01 10.13 15.22
N LYS A 288 1.16 10.85 16.35
CA LYS A 288 2.38 10.81 17.16
C LYS A 288 2.65 9.39 17.67
N ALA A 289 1.67 8.75 18.30
CA ALA A 289 1.80 7.37 18.78
C ALA A 289 2.18 6.41 17.64
N TRP A 290 1.50 6.49 16.49
CA TRP A 290 1.83 5.63 15.34
C TRP A 290 3.24 5.86 14.77
N ALA A 291 3.73 7.10 14.80
CA ALA A 291 5.10 7.41 14.37
C ALA A 291 6.13 6.87 15.36
N GLU A 292 5.90 7.01 16.66
CA GLU A 292 6.73 6.46 17.74
C GLU A 292 6.81 4.93 17.66
N ASP A 293 5.66 4.26 17.51
CA ASP A 293 5.58 2.80 17.34
C ASP A 293 6.38 2.34 16.10
N ARG A 294 6.23 3.04 14.97
CA ARG A 294 6.94 2.68 13.74
C ARG A 294 8.44 2.90 13.87
N LYS A 295 8.88 3.99 14.52
CA LYS A 295 10.28 4.26 14.79
C LYS A 295 10.87 3.16 15.68
N LYS A 296 10.17 2.81 16.77
CA LYS A 296 10.58 1.73 17.65
C LYS A 296 10.72 0.40 16.90
N PHE A 297 9.71 0.06 16.09
CA PHE A 297 9.72 -1.14 15.27
C PHE A 297 10.97 -1.24 14.38
N VAL A 298 11.35 -0.17 13.65
CA VAL A 298 12.50 -0.27 12.73
C VAL A 298 13.84 -0.42 13.47
N PHE A 299 14.01 0.20 14.64
CA PHE A 299 15.21 -0.01 15.45
C PHE A 299 15.26 -1.42 16.05
N ASP A 300 14.12 -1.92 16.55
CA ASP A 300 14.01 -3.30 17.04
C ASP A 300 14.29 -4.30 15.91
N PHE A 301 13.79 -4.03 14.71
CA PHE A 301 14.02 -4.87 13.53
C PHE A 301 15.49 -4.86 13.09
N TYR A 302 16.18 -3.73 13.21
CA TYR A 302 17.62 -3.66 12.94
C TYR A 302 18.41 -4.54 13.91
N GLU A 303 18.09 -4.51 15.21
CA GLU A 303 18.73 -5.37 16.20
C GLU A 303 18.40 -6.86 15.97
N TYR A 304 17.17 -7.18 15.56
CA TYR A 304 16.82 -8.51 15.08
C TYR A 304 17.72 -8.94 13.90
N CYS A 305 17.92 -8.07 12.89
CA CYS A 305 18.82 -8.36 11.77
C CYS A 305 20.26 -8.63 12.23
N ARG A 306 20.77 -7.82 13.16
CA ARG A 306 22.13 -8.01 13.72
C ARG A 306 22.30 -9.33 14.46
N GLN A 307 21.27 -9.79 15.16
CA GLN A 307 21.33 -10.99 15.98
C GLN A 307 21.00 -12.28 15.20
N LYS A 308 20.13 -12.19 14.20
CA LYS A 308 19.50 -13.34 13.52
C LYS A 308 19.80 -13.41 12.02
N GLY A 309 20.42 -12.39 11.44
CA GLY A 309 20.93 -12.46 10.08
C GLY A 309 22.21 -13.32 9.98
N PRO A 310 22.53 -13.85 8.78
CA PRO A 310 21.77 -13.73 7.54
C PRO A 310 20.75 -14.87 7.32
N ASP A 311 20.69 -15.87 8.21
CA ASP A 311 19.89 -17.09 7.99
C ASP A 311 18.44 -16.97 8.48
N TYR A 312 18.16 -16.03 9.39
CA TYR A 312 16.85 -15.72 9.93
C TYR A 312 16.09 -16.97 10.38
N LYS A 313 16.79 -17.89 11.07
CA LYS A 313 16.20 -19.16 11.54
C LYS A 313 15.12 -18.99 12.59
N MET A 314 15.27 -17.99 13.45
CA MET A 314 14.29 -17.60 14.46
C MET A 314 13.38 -16.54 13.84
N SER A 315 12.07 -16.70 13.94
CA SER A 315 11.12 -15.73 13.39
C SER A 315 11.20 -14.39 14.14
N TRP A 316 10.64 -13.34 13.54
CA TRP A 316 10.52 -12.06 14.22
C TRP A 316 9.57 -12.16 15.41
N SER A 317 8.44 -12.85 15.26
CA SER A 317 7.48 -13.08 16.35
C SER A 317 8.08 -13.84 17.55
N GLU A 318 8.93 -14.84 17.31
CA GLU A 318 9.65 -15.55 18.37
C GLU A 318 10.65 -14.62 19.07
N TRP A 319 11.40 -13.82 18.30
CA TRP A 319 12.42 -12.94 18.83
C TRP A 319 11.86 -11.84 19.74
N ILE A 320 10.75 -11.21 19.34
CA ILE A 320 10.11 -10.16 20.15
C ILE A 320 9.53 -10.70 21.48
N ILE A 321 9.11 -11.97 21.53
CA ILE A 321 8.63 -12.60 22.77
C ILE A 321 9.79 -12.80 23.76
N LEU A 322 10.95 -13.21 23.24
CA LEU A 322 12.16 -13.45 24.02
C LEU A 322 12.87 -12.17 24.46
N LYS A 323 12.56 -11.04 23.81
CA LYS A 323 13.05 -9.72 24.22
C LYS A 323 12.49 -9.34 25.59
N SER A 324 13.38 -9.02 26.54
CA SER A 324 13.04 -8.69 27.92
C SER A 324 12.01 -7.56 27.98
N PRO A 325 11.02 -7.58 28.89
CA PRO A 325 10.08 -6.47 29.08
C PRO A 325 10.75 -5.12 29.37
N GLU A 326 11.98 -5.12 29.88
CA GLU A 326 12.77 -3.91 30.16
C GLU A 326 13.27 -3.21 28.87
N ASP A 327 13.27 -3.91 27.73
CA ASP A 327 13.64 -3.40 26.42
C ASP A 327 12.43 -3.19 25.47
N ARG A 328 11.19 -3.29 25.99
CA ARG A 328 9.93 -3.22 25.22
C ARG A 328 9.33 -1.84 25.11
#